data_AF-A0AAN7IRV0-F1
#
_entry.id   AF-A0AAN7IRV0-F1
#
_cell.length_a   1.000
_cell.length_b   1.000
_cell.length_c   1.000
_cell.angle_alpha   90.00
_cell.angle_beta   90.00
_cell.angle_gamma   90.00
#
_symmetry.space_group_name_H-M   'P 1'
#
loop_
_entity.id
_entity.type
_entity.pdbx_description
1 polymer ?
#
loop_
_entity_poly.entity_id
_entity_poly.type
_entity_poly.pdbx_seq_one_letter_code
_entity_poly.pdbx_strand_id
1 'polypeptide(L)'
;MDVNRPQSVFKYLPVLYFTGSFLYQLDCLNEKILNLHTSGVSVSERGCKEGHQRLITKFTDALQSNPFGPLMGLLEFHGLLTERIREEFKSAEEYWPLERKLCSALMNKEEISIEDVMRAIHLKSSDYRILNLLLYQLRGEKVNDLHMEFLLVAEFLVEVSDDLIDYEDDVLKNSFNVLRMFVKIYGASRAPTMLGNYITEAEQKYDSLLKTLDPQLAFNYQKRRDEVIEEGGKIYGHDLRTWSIPNVIVDEEFYRFNFTDSK
;
A
#
# COMPACT_ATOMS: atom_id res chain seq x y z
N MET A 1 6.97 -24.92 5.58
CA MET A 1 7.97 -24.42 4.64
C MET A 1 9.20 -24.16 5.46
N ASP A 2 10.27 -24.89 5.18
CA ASP A 2 11.54 -24.67 5.84
C ASP A 2 12.40 -23.78 4.95
N VAL A 3 12.67 -22.55 5.40
CA VAL A 3 13.46 -21.55 4.65
C VAL A 3 14.91 -21.99 4.44
N ASN A 4 15.42 -22.90 5.26
CA ASN A 4 16.77 -23.43 5.14
C ASN A 4 16.85 -24.61 4.15
N ARG A 5 15.72 -25.02 3.56
CA ARG A 5 15.64 -26.12 2.59
C ARG A 5 15.15 -25.60 1.24
N PRO A 6 16.06 -25.38 0.27
CA PRO A 6 15.70 -24.83 -1.05
C PRO A 6 14.54 -25.57 -1.73
N GLN A 7 14.49 -26.90 -1.63
CA GLN A 7 13.41 -27.69 -2.22
C GLN A 7 12.05 -27.34 -1.61
N SER A 8 12.00 -27.01 -0.31
CA SER A 8 10.78 -26.54 0.34
C SER A 8 10.38 -25.17 -0.17
N VAL A 9 11.34 -24.26 -0.39
CA VAL A 9 11.06 -22.91 -0.90
C VAL A 9 10.54 -22.99 -2.34
N PHE A 10 11.24 -23.69 -3.22
CA PHE A 10 10.83 -23.86 -4.62
C PHE A 10 9.46 -24.54 -4.79
N LYS A 11 9.08 -25.42 -3.85
CA LYS A 11 7.75 -26.04 -3.84
C LYS A 11 6.63 -25.00 -3.72
N TYR A 12 6.82 -23.96 -2.92
CA TYR A 12 5.79 -22.96 -2.63
C TYR A 12 5.98 -21.64 -3.38
N LEU A 13 7.13 -21.45 -4.00
CA LEU A 13 7.46 -20.25 -4.79
C LEU A 13 6.37 -19.90 -5.83
N PRO A 14 5.78 -20.84 -6.60
CA PRO A 14 4.73 -20.49 -7.56
C PRO A 14 3.50 -19.86 -6.89
N VAL A 15 3.08 -20.36 -5.72
CA VAL A 15 1.92 -19.83 -4.98
C VAL A 15 2.23 -18.45 -4.42
N LEU A 16 3.42 -18.28 -3.82
CA LEU A 16 3.86 -16.99 -3.28
C LEU A 16 3.98 -15.94 -4.39
N TYR A 17 4.63 -16.30 -5.49
CA TYR A 17 4.80 -15.41 -6.66
C TYR A 17 3.45 -15.04 -7.28
N PHE A 18 2.57 -16.02 -7.51
CA PHE A 18 1.24 -15.74 -8.01
C PHE A 18 0.48 -14.80 -7.08
N THR A 19 0.49 -15.07 -5.77
CA THR A 19 -0.22 -14.23 -4.79
C THR A 19 0.28 -12.78 -4.83
N GLY A 20 1.59 -12.56 -4.69
CA GLY A 20 2.16 -11.21 -4.70
C GLY A 20 1.91 -10.49 -6.03
N SER A 21 2.14 -11.17 -7.16
CA SER A 21 1.91 -10.57 -8.49
C SER A 21 0.44 -10.27 -8.78
N PHE A 22 -0.48 -11.10 -8.29
CA PHE A 22 -1.91 -10.90 -8.46
C PHE A 22 -2.43 -9.73 -7.62
N LEU A 23 -1.99 -9.63 -6.36
CA LEU A 23 -2.29 -8.48 -5.50
C LEU A 23 -1.81 -7.16 -6.12
N TYR A 24 -0.56 -7.13 -6.57
CA TYR A 24 0.01 -5.96 -7.26
C TYR A 24 -0.78 -5.58 -8.53
N GLN A 25 -1.20 -6.57 -9.32
CA GLN A 25 -2.01 -6.31 -10.53
C GLN A 25 -3.38 -5.72 -10.20
N LEU A 26 -4.03 -6.17 -9.12
CA LEU A 26 -5.31 -5.63 -8.67
C LEU A 26 -5.17 -4.17 -8.25
N ASP A 27 -4.10 -3.83 -7.55
CA ASP A 27 -3.83 -2.47 -7.13
C ASP A 27 -3.56 -1.55 -8.34
N CYS A 28 -2.71 -1.98 -9.28
CA CYS A 28 -2.51 -1.30 -10.57
C CYS A 28 -3.82 -1.09 -11.36
N LEU A 29 -4.77 -2.03 -11.27
CA LEU A 29 -6.08 -1.88 -11.93
C LEU A 29 -6.94 -0.83 -11.24
N ASN A 30 -6.91 -0.77 -9.91
CA ASN A 30 -7.60 0.25 -9.15
C ASN A 30 -7.09 1.67 -9.49
N GLU A 31 -5.77 1.88 -9.52
CA GLU A 31 -5.18 3.16 -9.93
C GLU A 31 -5.60 3.57 -11.35
N LYS A 32 -5.69 2.61 -12.29
CA LYS A 32 -6.16 2.89 -13.65
C LYS A 32 -7.62 3.33 -13.68
N ILE A 33 -8.48 2.71 -12.86
CA ILE A 33 -9.88 3.10 -12.73
C ILE A 33 -9.98 4.54 -12.20
N LEU A 34 -9.19 4.87 -11.16
CA LEU A 34 -9.13 6.22 -10.61
C LEU A 34 -8.74 7.26 -11.67
N ASN A 35 -7.70 6.95 -12.45
CA ASN A 35 -7.24 7.80 -13.54
C ASN A 35 -8.32 8.01 -14.61
N LEU A 36 -8.98 6.94 -15.08
CA LEU A 36 -10.06 7.03 -16.07
C LEU A 36 -11.22 7.94 -15.62
N HIS A 37 -11.57 7.92 -14.34
CA HIS A 37 -12.60 8.80 -13.78
C HIS A 37 -12.14 10.26 -13.65
N THR A 38 -10.84 10.49 -13.48
CA THR A 38 -10.26 11.83 -13.29
C THR A 38 -9.97 12.52 -14.62
N SER A 39 -9.50 11.78 -15.62
CA SER A 39 -9.18 12.29 -16.94
C SER A 39 -10.29 11.93 -17.94
N GLY A 40 -11.25 12.83 -18.17
CA GLY A 40 -12.15 12.76 -19.33
C GLY A 40 -11.44 12.90 -20.70
N VAL A 41 -10.10 12.79 -20.74
CA VAL A 41 -9.24 12.98 -21.89
C VAL A 41 -8.21 11.85 -21.91
N SER A 42 -8.17 11.13 -23.04
CA SER A 42 -7.25 10.03 -23.35
C SER A 42 -5.79 10.46 -23.22
N VAL A 43 -5.14 10.09 -22.11
CA VAL A 43 -3.68 10.10 -22.05
C VAL A 43 -3.18 8.85 -22.76
N SER A 44 -2.41 9.08 -23.83
CA SER A 44 -1.88 8.09 -24.75
C SER A 44 -1.10 6.99 -24.01
N GLU A 45 -1.71 5.81 -23.92
CA GLU A 45 -1.05 4.57 -23.52
C GLU A 45 0.05 4.23 -24.52
N ARG A 46 1.30 4.56 -24.18
CA ARG A 46 2.45 3.91 -24.81
C ARG A 46 2.55 2.48 -24.25
N GLY A 47 1.71 1.56 -24.72
CA GLY A 47 1.90 0.14 -24.38
C GLY A 47 0.79 -0.88 -24.64
N CYS A 48 -0.46 -0.52 -24.95
CA CYS A 48 -1.50 -1.53 -25.16
C CYS A 48 -2.25 -1.36 -26.48
N LYS A 49 -2.25 -2.41 -27.30
CA LYS A 49 -2.96 -2.44 -28.60
C LYS A 49 -4.47 -2.59 -28.37
N GLU A 50 -5.28 -1.86 -29.14
CA GLU A 50 -6.76 -1.73 -29.06
C GLU A 50 -7.54 -3.05 -28.91
N GLY A 51 -7.02 -4.19 -29.37
CA GLY A 51 -7.64 -5.51 -29.17
C GLY A 51 -7.60 -6.04 -27.73
N HIS A 52 -6.65 -5.58 -26.90
CA HIS A 52 -6.57 -5.91 -25.47
C HIS A 52 -7.63 -5.15 -24.66
N GLN A 53 -8.08 -3.99 -25.12
CA GLN A 53 -8.99 -3.12 -24.38
C GLN A 53 -10.33 -3.80 -24.10
N ARG A 54 -10.91 -4.54 -25.06
CA ARG A 54 -12.19 -5.26 -24.87
C ARG A 54 -12.09 -6.49 -23.95
N LEU A 55 -10.93 -7.15 -23.93
CA LEU A 55 -10.65 -8.25 -22.99
C LEU A 55 -10.36 -7.71 -21.60
N ILE A 56 -9.63 -6.60 -21.50
CA ILE A 56 -9.43 -5.82 -20.27
C ILE A 56 -10.80 -5.40 -19.75
N THR A 57 -11.70 -4.79 -20.53
CA THR A 57 -13.04 -4.41 -20.05
C THR A 57 -13.80 -5.59 -19.45
N LYS A 58 -13.84 -6.74 -20.14
CA LYS A 58 -14.51 -7.95 -19.61
C LYS A 58 -13.84 -8.54 -18.36
N PHE A 59 -12.51 -8.51 -18.28
CA PHE A 59 -11.77 -8.96 -17.10
C PHE A 59 -11.94 -7.97 -15.94
N THR A 60 -11.96 -6.67 -16.23
CA THR A 60 -12.22 -5.60 -15.28
C THR A 60 -13.63 -5.72 -14.71
N ASP A 61 -14.64 -5.99 -15.53
CA ASP A 61 -16.02 -6.21 -15.07
C ASP A 61 -16.15 -7.44 -14.16
N ALA A 62 -15.44 -8.53 -14.49
CA ALA A 62 -15.42 -9.75 -13.67
C ALA A 62 -14.70 -9.54 -12.34
N LEU A 63 -13.54 -8.88 -12.36
CA LEU A 63 -12.75 -8.53 -11.18
C LEU A 63 -13.42 -7.46 -10.31
N GLN A 64 -14.25 -6.57 -10.88
CA GLN A 64 -15.04 -5.61 -10.09
C GLN A 64 -16.07 -6.31 -9.19
N SER A 65 -16.59 -7.47 -9.60
CA SER A 65 -17.61 -8.20 -8.83
C SER A 65 -17.04 -9.16 -7.78
N ASN A 66 -15.87 -9.73 -8.02
CA ASN A 66 -15.16 -10.64 -7.12
C ASN A 66 -13.66 -10.66 -7.44
N PRO A 67 -12.91 -9.62 -7.02
CA PRO A 67 -11.51 -9.43 -7.41
C PRO A 67 -10.61 -10.56 -6.90
N PHE A 68 -10.92 -11.09 -5.71
CA PHE A 68 -10.12 -12.12 -5.06
C PHE A 68 -10.52 -13.55 -5.43
N GLY A 69 -11.61 -13.77 -6.16
CA GLY A 69 -12.11 -15.10 -6.52
C GLY A 69 -11.04 -16.07 -7.05
N PRO A 70 -10.21 -15.67 -8.03
CA PRO A 70 -9.12 -16.52 -8.53
C PRO A 70 -8.09 -16.90 -7.46
N LEU A 71 -7.68 -15.93 -6.63
CA LEU A 71 -6.71 -16.15 -5.56
C LEU A 71 -7.29 -17.02 -4.45
N MET A 72 -8.54 -16.77 -4.05
CA MET A 72 -9.26 -17.60 -3.08
C MET A 72 -9.33 -19.05 -3.53
N GLY A 73 -9.71 -19.31 -4.79
CA GLY A 73 -9.77 -20.67 -5.34
C GLY A 73 -8.40 -21.38 -5.33
N LEU A 74 -7.33 -20.65 -5.66
CA LEU A 74 -5.96 -21.19 -5.60
C LEU A 74 -5.56 -21.54 -4.16
N LEU A 75 -5.78 -20.63 -3.21
CA LEU A 75 -5.41 -20.84 -1.81
C LEU A 75 -6.24 -21.95 -1.18
N GLU A 76 -7.52 -22.06 -1.52
CA GLU A 76 -8.40 -23.14 -1.07
C GLU A 76 -7.95 -24.50 -1.62
N PHE A 77 -7.61 -24.58 -2.90
CA PHE A 77 -7.08 -25.80 -3.53
C PHE A 77 -5.80 -26.29 -2.84
N HIS A 78 -4.95 -25.37 -2.38
CA HIS A 78 -3.73 -25.70 -1.64
C HIS A 78 -3.92 -25.87 -0.13
N GLY A 79 -5.15 -25.72 0.39
CA GLY A 79 -5.44 -25.78 1.82
C GLY A 79 -4.80 -24.65 2.64
N LEU A 80 -4.54 -23.50 2.02
CA LEU A 80 -3.89 -22.33 2.60
C LEU A 80 -4.87 -21.21 2.96
N LEU A 81 -6.09 -21.26 2.45
CA LEU A 81 -7.11 -20.24 2.71
C LEU A 81 -7.62 -20.35 4.15
N THR A 82 -7.52 -19.25 4.90
CA THR A 82 -8.02 -19.15 6.28
C THR A 82 -8.99 -17.99 6.41
N GLU A 83 -9.79 -17.98 7.48
CA GLU A 83 -10.71 -16.86 7.74
C GLU A 83 -9.99 -15.53 7.89
N ARG A 84 -8.80 -15.51 8.51
CA ARG A 84 -7.99 -14.28 8.60
C ARG A 84 -7.55 -13.77 7.22
N ILE A 85 -7.16 -14.67 6.30
CA ILE A 85 -6.83 -14.28 4.93
C ILE A 85 -8.09 -13.74 4.21
N ARG A 86 -9.27 -14.32 4.45
CA ARG A 86 -10.53 -13.80 3.90
C ARG A 86 -10.86 -12.40 4.47
N GLU A 87 -10.55 -12.14 5.73
CA GLU A 87 -10.70 -10.82 6.34
C GLU A 87 -9.78 -9.80 5.68
N GLU A 88 -8.51 -10.13 5.43
CA GLU A 88 -7.60 -9.23 4.72
C GLU A 88 -8.02 -8.96 3.27
N PHE A 89 -8.62 -9.94 2.57
CA PHE A 89 -9.22 -9.69 1.27
C PHE A 89 -10.35 -8.66 1.35
N LYS A 90 -11.20 -8.72 2.38
CA LYS A 90 -12.25 -7.71 2.58
C LYS A 90 -11.64 -6.34 2.87
N SER A 91 -10.55 -6.27 3.63
CA SER A 91 -9.83 -5.02 3.88
C SER A 91 -9.32 -4.39 2.58
N ALA A 92 -8.74 -5.18 1.68
CA ALA A 92 -8.32 -4.70 0.36
C ALA A 92 -9.50 -4.28 -0.53
N GLU A 93 -10.61 -5.06 -0.53
CA GLU A 93 -11.85 -4.69 -1.24
C GLU A 93 -12.45 -3.38 -0.73
N GLU A 94 -12.28 -3.08 0.55
CA GLU A 94 -12.74 -1.85 1.19
C GLU A 94 -11.83 -0.66 0.89
N TYR A 95 -10.51 -0.89 0.79
CA TYR A 95 -9.52 0.14 0.50
C TYR A 95 -9.79 0.84 -0.84
N TRP A 96 -9.94 0.08 -1.92
CA TRP A 96 -10.03 0.64 -3.27
C TRP A 96 -11.17 1.66 -3.49
N PRO A 97 -12.44 1.39 -3.11
CA PRO A 97 -13.49 2.40 -3.22
C PRO A 97 -13.25 3.60 -2.31
N LEU A 98 -12.65 3.40 -1.13
CA LEU A 98 -12.32 4.48 -0.21
C LEU A 98 -11.23 5.40 -0.78
N GLU A 99 -10.19 4.81 -1.36
CA GLU A 99 -9.12 5.54 -2.06
C GLU A 99 -9.69 6.39 -3.19
N ARG A 100 -10.53 5.79 -4.05
CA ARG A 100 -11.18 6.51 -5.15
C ARG A 100 -12.06 7.65 -4.66
N LYS A 101 -12.80 7.43 -3.58
CA LYS A 101 -13.63 8.47 -2.93
C LYS A 101 -12.75 9.64 -2.46
N LEU A 102 -11.66 9.36 -1.74
CA LEU A 102 -10.78 10.37 -1.18
C LEU A 102 -10.08 11.21 -2.27
N CYS A 103 -9.53 10.55 -3.29
CA CYS A 103 -8.89 11.25 -4.41
C CYS A 103 -9.89 12.04 -5.25
N SER A 104 -11.12 11.55 -5.43
CA SER A 104 -12.18 12.31 -6.13
C SER A 104 -12.61 13.53 -5.32
N ALA A 105 -12.81 13.38 -4.00
CA ALA A 105 -13.16 14.49 -3.12
C ALA A 105 -12.08 15.57 -3.13
N LEU A 106 -10.81 15.19 -3.17
CA LEU A 106 -9.69 16.12 -3.23
C LEU A 106 -9.70 16.94 -4.54
N MET A 107 -9.93 16.30 -5.69
CA MET A 107 -10.06 16.98 -6.99
C MET A 107 -11.28 17.90 -7.06
N ASN A 108 -12.42 17.48 -6.49
CA ASN A 108 -13.66 18.26 -6.49
C ASN A 108 -13.70 19.32 -5.37
N LYS A 109 -12.61 19.46 -4.60
CA LYS A 109 -12.48 20.37 -3.46
C LYS A 109 -13.51 20.13 -2.36
N GLU A 110 -14.05 18.92 -2.27
CA GLU A 110 -15.01 18.49 -1.24
C GLU A 110 -14.35 18.31 0.13
N GLU A 111 -15.17 18.19 1.19
CA GLU A 111 -14.67 17.91 2.54
C GLU A 111 -14.14 16.47 2.65
N ILE A 112 -13.03 16.31 3.36
CA ILE A 112 -12.40 15.01 3.63
C ILE A 112 -12.40 14.77 5.14
N SER A 113 -12.83 13.58 5.56
CA SER A 113 -12.81 13.14 6.96
C SER A 113 -11.43 12.56 7.29
N ILE A 114 -10.89 12.92 8.47
CA ILE A 114 -9.66 12.33 8.97
C ILE A 114 -9.82 10.84 9.26
N GLU A 115 -11.00 10.41 9.72
CA GLU A 115 -11.31 9.01 9.99
C GLU A 115 -11.21 8.17 8.71
N ASP A 116 -11.73 8.66 7.59
CA ASP A 116 -11.62 7.99 6.28
C ASP A 116 -10.16 7.92 5.81
N VAL A 117 -9.37 8.99 6.00
CA VAL A 117 -7.94 9.01 5.61
C VAL A 117 -7.14 8.03 6.45
N MET A 118 -7.33 8.04 7.77
CA MET A 118 -6.67 7.10 8.66
C MET A 118 -7.11 5.67 8.36
N ARG A 119 -8.38 5.44 8.02
CA ARG A 119 -8.85 4.12 7.61
C ARG A 119 -8.18 3.66 6.31
N ALA A 120 -8.06 4.53 5.31
CA ALA A 120 -7.42 4.21 4.04
C ALA A 120 -5.97 3.76 4.21
N ILE A 121 -5.14 4.52 4.96
CA ILE A 121 -3.73 4.15 5.16
C ILE A 121 -3.56 2.80 5.88
N HIS A 122 -4.44 2.46 6.84
CA HIS A 122 -4.36 1.15 7.52
C HIS A 122 -4.79 -0.02 6.60
N LEU A 123 -5.67 0.24 5.62
CA LEU A 123 -6.14 -0.79 4.69
C LEU A 123 -5.18 -1.00 3.51
N LYS A 124 -4.38 0.02 3.16
CA LYS A 124 -3.46 0.02 2.01
C LYS A 124 -2.52 -1.20 2.00
N SER A 125 -1.92 -1.56 3.14
CA SER A 125 -0.95 -2.67 3.26
C SER A 125 -1.55 -4.07 3.46
N SER A 126 -2.79 -4.30 3.01
CA SER A 126 -3.45 -5.62 3.19
C SER A 126 -2.69 -6.75 2.49
N ASP A 127 -1.99 -6.46 1.39
CA ASP A 127 -1.16 -7.42 0.65
C ASP A 127 -0.01 -7.98 1.50
N TYR A 128 0.67 -7.13 2.27
CA TYR A 128 1.73 -7.51 3.19
C TYR A 128 1.23 -8.45 4.29
N ARG A 129 0.03 -8.18 4.83
CA ARG A 129 -0.63 -9.03 5.83
C ARG A 129 -1.03 -10.37 5.26
N ILE A 130 -1.60 -10.39 4.05
CA ILE A 130 -1.94 -11.64 3.32
C ILE A 130 -0.69 -12.50 3.14
N LEU A 131 0.43 -11.91 2.70
CA LEU A 131 1.69 -12.63 2.51
C LEU A 131 2.24 -13.18 3.82
N ASN A 132 2.19 -12.42 4.92
CA ASN A 132 2.62 -12.91 6.23
C ASN A 132 1.75 -14.04 6.76
N LEU A 133 0.43 -13.92 6.65
CA LEU A 133 -0.51 -15.00 7.02
C LEU A 133 -0.26 -16.26 6.19
N LEU A 134 0.02 -16.12 4.89
CA LEU A 134 0.40 -17.23 4.04
C LEU A 134 1.70 -17.88 4.49
N LEU A 135 2.71 -17.11 4.88
CA LEU A 135 3.95 -17.66 5.41
C LEU A 135 3.74 -18.46 6.70
N TYR A 136 2.84 -18.03 7.59
CA TYR A 136 2.42 -18.83 8.76
C TYR A 136 1.79 -20.16 8.34
N GLN A 137 0.83 -20.13 7.41
CA GLN A 137 0.16 -21.34 6.92
C GLN A 137 1.13 -22.30 6.25
N LEU A 138 2.00 -21.78 5.38
CA LEU A 138 3.02 -22.55 4.70
C LEU A 138 3.98 -23.21 5.67
N ARG A 139 4.32 -22.56 6.80
CA ARG A 139 5.14 -23.09 7.89
C ARG A 139 4.43 -24.10 8.79
N GLY A 140 3.09 -24.16 8.74
CA GLY A 140 2.31 -24.97 9.66
C GLY A 140 2.34 -24.41 11.08
N GLU A 141 2.54 -23.10 11.22
CA GLU A 141 2.63 -22.43 12.50
C GLU A 141 1.35 -21.66 12.83
N LYS A 142 1.00 -21.62 14.12
CA LYS A 142 -0.08 -20.77 14.59
C LYS A 142 0.31 -19.31 14.37
N VAL A 143 -0.62 -18.53 13.84
CA VAL A 143 -0.43 -17.08 13.70
C VAL A 143 -0.15 -16.47 15.07
N ASN A 144 0.92 -15.67 15.15
CA ASN A 144 1.28 -14.94 16.36
C ASN A 144 0.57 -13.58 16.35
N ASP A 145 -0.42 -13.42 17.22
CA ASP A 145 -1.24 -12.20 17.29
C ASP A 145 -0.41 -10.96 17.62
N LEU A 146 0.59 -11.08 18.49
CA LEU A 146 1.49 -9.97 18.82
C LEU A 146 2.34 -9.56 17.61
N HIS A 147 2.77 -10.54 16.80
CA HIS A 147 3.47 -10.22 15.56
C HIS A 147 2.55 -9.50 14.57
N MET A 148 1.30 -9.94 14.39
CA MET A 148 0.36 -9.26 13.51
C MET A 148 0.03 -7.84 14.00
N GLU A 149 -0.09 -7.61 15.31
CA GLU A 149 -0.26 -6.27 15.88
C GLU A 149 0.95 -5.39 15.61
N PHE A 150 2.16 -5.93 15.77
CA PHE A 150 3.39 -5.22 15.43
C PHE A 150 3.45 -4.85 13.94
N LEU A 151 3.08 -5.77 13.05
CA LEU A 151 3.06 -5.53 11.62
C LEU A 151 2.14 -4.36 11.26
N LEU A 152 0.94 -4.27 11.84
CA LEU A 152 0.01 -3.15 11.58
C LEU A 152 0.65 -1.77 11.84
N VAL A 153 1.43 -1.65 12.91
CA VAL A 153 2.10 -0.38 13.26
C VAL A 153 3.29 -0.13 12.35
N ALA A 154 4.05 -1.18 12.05
CA ALA A 154 5.22 -1.07 11.20
C ALA A 154 4.84 -0.74 9.74
N GLU A 155 3.78 -1.36 9.23
CA GLU A 155 3.17 -1.07 7.93
C GLU A 155 2.73 0.39 7.85
N PHE A 156 1.99 0.90 8.85
CA PHE A 156 1.60 2.31 8.88
C PHE A 156 2.80 3.25 8.71
N LEU A 157 3.91 3.01 9.43
CA LEU A 157 5.12 3.82 9.29
C LEU A 157 5.75 3.68 7.89
N VAL A 158 5.76 2.48 7.31
CA VAL A 158 6.25 2.27 5.94
C VAL A 158 5.40 3.04 4.94
N GLU A 159 4.06 2.94 5.01
CA GLU A 159 3.15 3.66 4.11
C GLU A 159 3.32 5.18 4.21
N VAL A 160 3.47 5.71 5.44
CA VAL A 160 3.76 7.15 5.60
C VAL A 160 5.11 7.49 4.98
N SER A 161 6.14 6.66 5.15
CA SER A 161 7.45 6.90 4.54
C SER A 161 7.38 6.92 3.02
N ASP A 162 6.71 5.94 2.42
CA ASP A 162 6.54 5.84 0.97
C ASP A 162 5.75 7.04 0.43
N ASP A 163 4.64 7.41 1.08
CA ASP A 163 3.87 8.61 0.72
C ASP A 163 4.71 9.91 0.84
N LEU A 164 5.62 10.03 1.80
CA LEU A 164 6.48 11.22 1.90
C LEU A 164 7.53 11.27 0.79
N ILE A 165 8.05 10.12 0.36
CA ILE A 165 9.01 10.00 -0.75
C ILE A 165 8.31 10.28 -2.09
N ASP A 166 7.13 9.70 -2.31
CA ASP A 166 6.40 9.76 -3.57
C ASP A 166 5.44 10.95 -3.67
N TYR A 167 5.44 11.85 -2.68
CA TYR A 167 4.50 12.97 -2.54
C TYR A 167 4.26 13.77 -3.83
N GLU A 168 5.34 14.19 -4.51
CA GLU A 168 5.23 14.98 -5.74
C GLU A 168 4.63 14.16 -6.89
N ASP A 169 5.04 12.89 -7.03
CA ASP A 169 4.53 11.99 -8.05
C ASP A 169 3.06 11.63 -7.83
N ASP A 170 2.66 11.43 -6.57
CA ASP A 170 1.26 11.18 -6.18
C ASP A 170 0.38 12.41 -6.42
N VAL A 171 0.91 13.60 -6.13
CA VAL A 171 0.26 14.85 -6.53
C VAL A 171 0.11 14.87 -8.03
N LEU A 172 1.08 14.48 -8.86
CA LEU A 172 0.89 14.49 -10.31
C LEU A 172 -0.15 13.47 -10.80
N LYS A 173 -0.13 12.26 -10.25
CA LYS A 173 -0.99 11.13 -10.66
C LYS A 173 -2.41 11.18 -10.07
N ASN A 174 -2.66 12.06 -9.11
CA ASN A 174 -3.88 12.03 -8.29
C ASN A 174 -4.03 10.73 -7.48
N SER A 175 -2.92 10.16 -7.01
CA SER A 175 -2.91 8.94 -6.19
C SER A 175 -3.05 9.25 -4.70
N PHE A 176 -3.64 8.33 -3.92
CA PHE A 176 -3.78 8.57 -2.48
C PHE A 176 -2.43 8.79 -1.82
N ASN A 177 -2.35 9.82 -0.98
CA ASN A 177 -1.16 10.17 -0.23
C ASN A 177 -1.58 10.87 1.07
N VAL A 178 -1.09 10.40 2.21
CA VAL A 178 -1.50 10.88 3.52
C VAL A 178 -1.19 12.36 3.72
N LEU A 179 -0.06 12.87 3.22
CA LEU A 179 0.28 14.27 3.36
C LEU A 179 -0.66 15.15 2.53
N ARG A 180 -1.01 14.76 1.30
CA ARG A 180 -2.02 15.47 0.47
C ARG A 180 -3.34 15.60 1.21
N MET A 181 -3.79 14.51 1.82
CA MET A 181 -5.04 14.48 2.60
C MET A 181 -4.95 15.37 3.85
N PHE A 182 -3.84 15.33 4.58
CA PHE A 182 -3.63 16.18 5.75
C PHE A 182 -3.59 17.67 5.38
N VAL A 183 -2.99 18.02 4.24
CA VAL A 183 -2.99 19.40 3.72
C VAL A 183 -4.41 19.87 3.41
N LYS A 184 -5.24 19.01 2.81
CA LYS A 184 -6.65 19.31 2.54
C LYS A 184 -7.47 19.52 3.83
N ILE A 185 -7.21 18.75 4.89
CA ILE A 185 -7.95 18.81 6.16
C ILE A 185 -7.48 19.98 7.05
N TYR A 186 -6.16 20.10 7.24
CA TYR A 186 -5.58 21.00 8.25
C TYR A 186 -4.98 22.28 7.67
N GLY A 187 -4.82 22.34 6.35
CA GLY A 187 -4.10 23.40 5.65
C GLY A 187 -2.58 23.21 5.67
N ALA A 188 -1.91 23.83 4.71
CA ALA A 188 -0.47 23.64 4.46
C ALA A 188 0.43 23.96 5.67
N SER A 189 0.03 24.91 6.52
CA SER A 189 0.83 25.31 7.69
C SER A 189 0.75 24.34 8.86
N ARG A 190 -0.34 23.56 8.99
CA ARG A 190 -0.57 22.66 10.12
C ARG A 190 -0.39 21.20 9.76
N ALA A 191 -0.57 20.82 8.50
CA ALA A 191 -0.50 19.44 8.05
C ALA A 191 0.80 18.71 8.44
N PRO A 192 2.01 19.28 8.25
CA PRO A 192 3.25 18.61 8.67
C PRO A 192 3.29 18.32 10.18
N THR A 193 2.87 19.28 11.01
CA THR A 193 2.83 19.11 12.46
C THR A 193 1.81 18.06 12.89
N MET A 194 0.63 18.05 12.26
CA MET A 194 -0.39 17.05 12.55
C MET A 194 0.09 15.64 12.18
N LEU A 195 0.68 15.46 10.99
CA LEU A 195 1.22 14.17 10.56
C LEU A 195 2.37 13.71 11.47
N GLY A 196 3.26 14.63 11.86
CA GLY A 196 4.35 14.34 12.80
C GLY A 196 3.87 13.79 14.15
N ASN A 197 2.71 14.23 14.64
CA ASN A 197 2.13 13.69 15.87
C ASN A 197 1.70 12.22 15.70
N TYR A 198 1.06 11.87 14.57
CA TYR A 198 0.67 10.48 14.28
C TYR A 198 1.89 9.58 14.10
N ILE A 199 2.92 10.06 13.41
CA ILE A 199 4.21 9.35 13.28
C ILE A 199 4.80 9.09 14.67
N THR A 200 4.88 10.12 15.52
CA THR A 200 5.45 9.99 16.87
C THR A 200 4.69 8.98 17.73
N GLU A 201 3.35 8.98 17.68
CA GLU A 201 2.52 8.01 18.39
C GLU A 201 2.75 6.58 17.88
N ALA A 202 2.80 6.40 16.56
CA ALA A 202 3.06 5.11 15.94
C ALA A 202 4.48 4.60 16.25
N GLU A 203 5.50 5.46 16.26
CA GLU A 203 6.87 5.10 16.66
C GLU A 203 6.94 4.65 18.12
N GLN A 204 6.25 5.33 19.03
CA GLN A 204 6.18 4.92 20.44
C GLN A 204 5.52 3.54 20.58
N LYS A 205 4.44 3.30 19.84
CA LYS A 205 3.76 1.99 19.83
C LYS A 205 4.65 0.92 19.22
N TYR A 206 5.33 1.23 18.11
CA TYR A 206 6.29 0.36 17.44
C TYR A 206 7.40 -0.07 18.40
N ASP A 207 8.03 0.88 19.09
CA ASP A 207 9.11 0.62 20.05
C ASP A 207 8.64 -0.22 21.24
N SER A 208 7.41 0.04 21.72
CA SER A 208 6.80 -0.76 22.78
C SER A 208 6.59 -2.20 22.34
N LEU A 209 5.98 -2.42 21.17
CA LEU A 209 5.70 -3.76 20.65
C LEU A 209 6.99 -4.51 20.32
N LEU A 210 7.97 -3.86 19.70
CA LEU A 210 9.25 -4.46 19.33
C LEU A 210 10.00 -5.06 20.54
N LYS A 211 9.93 -4.40 21.70
CA LYS A 211 10.52 -4.89 22.97
C LYS A 211 9.82 -6.13 23.53
N THR A 212 8.56 -6.35 23.15
CA THR A 212 7.74 -7.47 23.62
C THR A 212 7.73 -8.65 22.65
N LEU A 213 8.18 -8.47 21.40
CA LEU A 213 8.28 -9.53 20.41
C LEU A 213 9.30 -10.60 20.83
N ASP A 214 9.17 -11.76 20.18
CA ASP A 214 10.23 -12.76 20.22
C ASP A 214 11.59 -12.11 19.83
N PRO A 215 12.65 -12.30 20.63
CA PRO A 215 13.92 -11.61 20.39
C PRO A 215 14.55 -11.90 19.02
N GLN A 216 14.38 -13.12 18.50
CA GLN A 216 14.93 -13.48 17.19
C GLN A 216 14.13 -12.82 16.07
N LEU A 217 12.80 -12.76 16.20
CA LEU A 217 11.94 -12.05 15.27
C LEU A 217 12.23 -10.54 15.26
N ALA A 218 12.34 -9.92 16.43
CA ALA A 218 12.67 -8.51 16.58
C ALA A 218 14.03 -8.19 15.91
N PHE A 219 15.05 -9.00 16.18
CA PHE A 219 16.38 -8.86 15.56
C PHE A 219 16.32 -8.99 14.04
N ASN A 220 15.63 -10.01 13.52
CA ASN A 220 15.50 -10.22 12.08
C ASN A 220 14.78 -9.06 11.39
N TYR A 221 13.73 -8.52 12.03
CA TYR A 221 13.00 -7.37 11.50
C TYR A 221 13.88 -6.12 11.47
N GLN A 222 14.56 -5.80 12.58
CA GLN A 222 15.48 -4.66 12.65
C GLN A 222 16.58 -4.75 11.59
N LYS A 223 17.17 -5.95 11.44
CA LYS A 223 18.17 -6.20 10.42
C LYS A 223 17.64 -5.93 9.01
N ARG A 224 16.46 -6.47 8.66
CA ARG A 224 15.88 -6.23 7.32
C ARG A 224 15.53 -4.75 7.12
N ARG A 225 15.05 -4.07 8.16
CA ARG A 225 14.79 -2.63 8.13
C ARG A 225 16.06 -1.84 7.81
N ASP A 226 17.16 -2.14 8.50
CA ASP A 226 18.45 -1.47 8.25
C ASP A 226 18.97 -1.73 6.82
N GLU A 227 18.82 -2.96 6.31
CA GLU A 227 19.14 -3.30 4.91
C GLU A 227 18.33 -2.45 3.92
N VAL A 228 17.02 -2.34 4.12
CA VAL A 228 16.13 -1.54 3.24
C VAL A 228 16.50 -0.05 3.30
N ILE A 229 16.79 0.49 4.49
CA ILE A 229 17.25 1.87 4.66
C ILE A 229 18.57 2.12 3.91
N GLU A 230 19.51 1.18 3.98
CA GLU A 230 20.78 1.28 3.27
C GLU A 230 20.64 1.12 1.75
N GLU A 231 19.76 0.23 1.30
CA GLU A 231 19.40 0.05 -0.12
C GLU A 231 18.74 1.32 -0.67
N GLY A 232 17.74 1.85 0.04
CA GLY A 232 17.00 3.05 -0.33
C GLY A 232 17.86 4.32 -0.27
N GLY A 233 18.68 4.50 0.77
CA GLY A 233 19.57 5.66 0.89
C GLY A 233 20.56 5.79 -0.26
N LYS A 234 20.97 4.67 -0.88
CA LYS A 234 21.79 4.68 -2.10
C LYS A 234 21.01 5.14 -3.33
N ILE A 235 19.71 4.86 -3.39
CA ILE A 235 18.84 5.23 -4.52
C ILE A 235 18.44 6.70 -4.43
N TYR A 236 17.98 7.14 -3.26
CA TYR A 236 17.43 8.48 -3.05
C TYR A 236 18.46 9.52 -2.58
N GLY A 237 19.69 9.09 -2.26
CA GLY A 237 20.82 9.99 -1.97
C GLY A 237 20.72 10.74 -0.64
N HIS A 238 19.85 10.33 0.28
CA HIS A 238 19.69 10.93 1.61
C HIS A 238 19.43 9.87 2.69
N ASP A 239 19.61 10.24 3.96
CA ASP A 239 19.46 9.33 5.10
C ASP A 239 17.98 9.06 5.41
N LEU A 240 17.53 7.82 5.14
CA LEU A 240 16.16 7.37 5.41
C LEU A 240 15.91 6.99 6.88
N ARG A 241 16.89 7.21 7.77
CA ARG A 241 16.71 6.99 9.22
C ARG A 241 15.94 8.12 9.90
N THR A 242 15.75 9.25 9.23
CA THR A 242 15.05 10.42 9.77
C THR A 242 13.89 10.82 8.88
N TRP A 243 12.76 11.16 9.49
CA TRP A 243 11.60 11.69 8.78
C TRP A 243 11.93 13.02 8.11
N SER A 244 11.72 13.08 6.80
CA SER A 244 11.79 14.30 6.01
C SER A 244 10.44 14.55 5.38
N ILE A 245 9.67 15.50 5.94
CA ILE A 245 8.40 15.91 5.34
C ILE A 245 8.72 16.86 4.18
N PRO A 246 8.28 16.56 2.93
CA PRO A 246 8.57 17.39 1.77
C PRO A 246 7.86 18.75 1.87
N ASN A 247 8.28 19.69 1.03
CA ASN A 247 7.62 20.97 0.93
C ASN A 247 6.19 20.78 0.45
N VAL A 248 5.23 21.28 1.24
CA VAL A 248 3.81 21.14 0.91
C VAL A 248 3.47 21.90 -0.37
N ILE A 249 2.81 21.20 -1.30
CA ILE A 249 2.22 21.77 -2.50
C ILE A 249 0.87 22.38 -2.11
N VAL A 250 0.80 23.72 -2.10
CA VAL A 250 -0.40 24.47 -1.66
C VAL A 250 -1.49 24.46 -2.73
N ASP A 251 -1.09 24.51 -4.01
CA ASP A 251 -1.98 24.53 -5.16
C ASP A 251 -1.60 23.39 -6.10
N GLU A 252 -2.27 22.25 -5.93
CA GLU A 252 -2.05 21.07 -6.76
C GLU A 252 -2.49 21.27 -8.22
N GLU A 253 -3.49 22.12 -8.49
CA GLU A 253 -3.95 22.41 -9.86
C GLU A 253 -2.85 23.15 -10.61
N PHE A 254 -2.28 24.19 -9.99
CA PHE A 254 -1.16 24.93 -10.55
C PHE A 254 0.10 24.07 -10.67
N TYR A 255 0.39 23.22 -9.67
CA TYR A 255 1.53 22.31 -9.71
C TYR A 255 1.47 21.33 -10.89
N ARG A 256 0.30 20.70 -11.11
CA ARG A 256 0.07 19.82 -12.27
C ARG A 256 0.21 20.57 -13.59
N PHE A 257 -0.37 21.78 -13.67
CA PHE A 257 -0.33 22.60 -14.88
C PHE A 257 1.11 22.92 -15.32
N ASN A 258 1.97 23.34 -14.39
CA ASN A 258 3.37 23.64 -14.69
C ASN A 258 4.15 22.43 -15.19
N PHE A 259 3.81 21.23 -14.70
CA PHE A 259 4.43 19.98 -15.14
C PHE A 259 3.92 19.50 -16.50
N THR A 260 2.69 19.83 -16.88
CA THR A 260 2.16 19.54 -18.22
C THR A 260 2.68 20.48 -19.29
N ASP A 261 2.93 21.76 -18.96
CA ASP A 261 3.46 22.76 -19.91
C ASP A 261 4.98 22.67 -20.11
N SER A 262 5.69 21.97 -19.21
CA SER A 262 7.15 21.78 -19.27
C SER A 262 7.59 20.54 -20.07
N LYS A 263 6.67 19.85 -20.76
CA LYS A 263 6.94 18.69 -21.63
C LYS A 263 6.58 18.98 -23.09
#